data_AF-S2FX75-F1
#
_entry.id   AF-S2FX75-F1
#
_cell.length_a   1.000
_cell.length_b   1.000
_cell.length_c   1.000
_cell.angle_alpha   90.00
_cell.angle_beta   90.00
_cell.angle_gamma   90.00
#
_symmetry.space_group_name_H-M   'P 1'
#
loop_
_entity.id
_entity.type
_entity.pdbx_description
1 polymer ?
#
loop_
_entity_poly.entity_id
_entity_poly.type
_entity_poly.pdbx_seq_one_letter_code
_entity_poly.pdbx_strand_id
1 'polypeptide(L)' 'MSRIETPDALKARKLAELRNDLARALAEKQPGLRIWRQGLIHGRLLELEASGVFSSEESDVFSREVQASMEAAE' A
#
# COMPACT_ATOMS: atom_id res chain seq x y z
N MET A 1 -14.84 20.90 -10.67
CA MET A 1 -15.72 19.77 -11.07
C MET A 1 -15.12 18.49 -10.51
N SER A 2 -15.71 17.90 -9.48
CA SER A 2 -15.28 16.59 -8.99
C SER A 2 -15.63 15.57 -10.07
N ARG A 3 -14.63 15.06 -10.79
CA ARG A 3 -14.84 13.95 -11.72
C ARG A 3 -15.24 12.76 -10.85
N ILE A 4 -16.49 12.28 -10.97
CA ILE A 4 -16.93 11.04 -10.30
C ILE A 4 -16.06 9.93 -10.87
N GLU A 5 -15.02 9.56 -10.13
CA GLU A 5 -14.15 8.44 -10.43
C GLU A 5 -14.96 7.16 -10.19
N THR A 6 -14.88 6.18 -11.10
CA THR A 6 -15.53 4.89 -10.88
C THR A 6 -14.84 4.17 -9.71
N PRO A 7 -15.53 3.28 -8.98
CA PRO A 7 -14.90 2.49 -7.91
C PRO A 7 -13.63 1.77 -8.36
N ASP A 8 -13.63 1.22 -9.58
CA ASP A 8 -12.45 0.53 -10.15
C ASP A 8 -11.29 1.48 -10.45
N ALA A 9 -11.58 2.69 -10.95
CA ALA A 9 -10.55 3.70 -11.19
C ALA A 9 -9.93 4.19 -9.88
N LEU A 10 -10.76 4.39 -8.84
CA LEU A 10 -10.29 4.72 -7.51
C LEU A 10 -9.41 3.62 -6.95
N LYS A 11 -9.86 2.35 -7.02
CA LYS A 11 -9.10 1.18 -6.57
C LYS A 11 -7.74 1.10 -7.28
N ALA A 12 -7.72 1.20 -8.60
CA ALA A 12 -6.48 1.15 -9.40
C ALA A 12 -5.51 2.27 -9.01
N ARG A 13 -6.03 3.49 -8.81
CA ARG A 13 -5.22 4.63 -8.37
C ARG A 13 -4.65 4.41 -6.97
N LYS A 14 -5.45 3.92 -6.02
CA LYS A 14 -4.99 3.62 -4.65
C LYS A 14 -3.96 2.51 -4.61
N LEU A 15 -4.11 1.48 -5.43
CA LEU A 15 -3.09 0.44 -5.59
C LEU A 15 -1.77 1.03 -6.13
N ALA A 16 -1.83 1.92 -7.12
CA ALA A 16 -0.65 2.59 -7.64
C ALA A 16 0.03 3.49 -6.60
N GLU A 17 -0.74 4.23 -5.79
CA GLU A 17 -0.22 5.02 -4.67
C GLU A 17 0.54 4.12 -3.66
N LEU A 18 -0.06 3.00 -3.25
CA LEU A 18 0.54 2.05 -2.33
C LEU A 18 1.84 1.43 -2.89
N ARG A 19 1.87 1.07 -4.17
CA ARG A 19 3.08 0.54 -4.83
C ARG A 19 4.21 1.58 -4.90
N ASN A 20 3.88 2.84 -5.12
CA ASN A 20 4.86 3.93 -5.06
C ASN A 20 5.43 4.11 -3.64
N ASP A 21 4.60 3.94 -2.61
CA ASP A 21 5.05 4.00 -1.23
C ASP A 21 5.93 2.80 -0.86
N LEU A 22 5.59 1.60 -1.35
CA LEU A 22 6.44 0.41 -1.23
C LEU A 22 7.81 0.63 -1.90
N ALA A 23 7.84 1.11 -3.14
CA ALA A 23 9.10 1.41 -3.84
C ALA A 23 9.97 2.43 -3.07
N ARG A 24 9.34 3.45 -2.46
CA ARG A 24 10.04 4.41 -1.59
C ARG A 24 10.58 3.78 -0.31
N ALA A 25 9.87 2.81 0.25
CA ALA A 25 10.33 2.08 1.42
C ALA A 25 11.50 1.16 1.10
N LEU A 26 11.47 0.46 -0.04
CA LEU A 26 12.58 -0.40 -0.49
C LEU A 26 13.84 0.40 -0.81
N ALA A 27 13.71 1.62 -1.33
CA ALA A 27 14.84 2.52 -1.57
C ALA A 27 15.42 3.14 -0.28
N GLU A 28 14.76 2.97 0.86
CA GLU A 28 15.19 3.54 2.14
C GLU A 28 16.40 2.79 2.70
N LYS A 29 17.48 3.53 2.95
CA LYS A 29 18.75 2.98 3.46
C LYS A 29 18.79 2.97 4.98
N GLN A 30 17.97 3.78 5.64
CA GLN A 30 17.90 3.83 7.09
C GLN A 30 16.89 2.79 7.60
N PRO A 31 17.31 1.74 8.33
CA PRO A 31 16.42 0.64 8.73
C PRO A 31 15.20 1.11 9.53
N GLY A 32 15.39 2.05 10.47
CA GLY A 32 14.27 2.60 11.25
C GLY A 32 13.23 3.33 10.39
N LEU A 33 13.68 4.05 9.36
CA LEU A 33 12.78 4.75 8.45
C LEU A 33 12.08 3.78 7.48
N ARG A 34 12.75 2.69 7.09
CA ARG A 34 12.14 1.61 6.30
C ARG A 34 10.99 0.94 7.08
N ILE A 35 11.22 0.56 8.33
CA ILE A 35 10.20 -0.02 9.21
C ILE A 35 9.02 0.94 9.41
N TRP A 36 9.31 2.22 9.65
CA TRP A 36 8.25 3.23 9.77
C TRP A 36 7.40 3.35 8.49
N ARG A 37 8.02 3.33 7.31
CA ARG A 37 7.31 3.33 6.02
C ARG A 37 6.48 2.08 5.81
N GLN A 38 6.96 0.90 6.20
CA GLN A 38 6.17 -0.33 6.16
C GLN A 38 4.91 -0.19 7.01
N GLY A 39 5.02 0.36 8.22
CA GLY A 39 3.88 0.65 9.08
C GLY A 39 2.87 1.61 8.45
N LEU A 40 3.33 2.66 7.76
CA LEU A 40 2.45 3.57 7.02
C LEU A 40 1.68 2.89 5.89
N ILE A 41 2.35 2.03 5.12
CA ILE A 41 1.71 1.28 4.04
C ILE A 41 0.60 0.40 4.61
N HIS A 42 0.88 -0.29 5.73
CA HIS A 42 -0.08 -1.16 6.39
C HIS A 42 -1.27 -0.37 6.96
N GLY A 43 -1.02 0.78 7.62
CA GLY A 43 -2.09 1.65 8.11
C GLY A 43 -3.00 2.16 6.98
N ARG A 44 -2.43 2.58 5.86
CA ARG A 44 -3.21 3.03 4.70
C ARG A 44 -4.02 1.91 4.06
N LEU A 45 -3.51 0.69 4.08
CA LEU A 45 -4.24 -0.48 3.60
C LEU A 45 -5.49 -0.74 4.44
N LEU A 46 -5.37 -0.68 5.77
CA LEU A 46 -6.51 -0.82 6.70
C LEU A 46 -7.57 0.27 6.48
N GLU A 47 -7.15 1.52 6.26
CA GLU A 47 -8.08 2.62 5.94
C GLU A 47 -8.84 2.36 4.63
N LEU A 48 -8.16 1.84 3.60
CA LEU A 48 -8.76 1.56 2.31
C LEU A 48 -9.71 0.36 2.37
N GLU A 49 -9.39 -0.67 3.14
CA GLU A 49 -10.29 -1.79 3.44
C GLU A 49 -11.54 -1.31 4.19
N ALA A 50 -11.37 -0.53 5.26
CA ALA A 50 -12.49 0.00 6.05
C ALA A 50 -13.43 0.92 5.24
N SER A 51 -12.89 1.62 4.24
CA SER A 51 -13.66 2.45 3.31
C SER A 51 -14.33 1.67 2.17
N GLY A 52 -14.11 0.35 2.08
CA GLY A 52 -14.64 -0.51 1.02
C GLY A 52 -13.95 -0.34 -0.33
N VAL A 53 -12.81 0.36 -0.39
CA VAL A 53 -12.02 0.49 -1.64
C VAL A 53 -11.34 -0.81 -1.98
N PHE A 54 -10.85 -1.54 -0.98
CA PHE A 54 -10.35 -2.91 -1.12
C PHE A 54 -11.20 -3.87 -0.29
N SER A 55 -11.31 -5.12 -0.74
CA SER A 55 -11.77 -6.20 0.11
C SER A 55 -10.66 -6.63 1.09
N SER A 56 -11.03 -7.41 2.10
CA SER A 56 -10.07 -8.04 3.01
C SER A 56 -9.09 -8.95 2.26
N GLU A 57 -9.57 -9.72 1.27
CA GLU A 57 -8.72 -10.59 0.44
C GLU A 57 -7.71 -9.78 -0.41
N GLU A 58 -8.15 -8.68 -1.02
CA GLU A 58 -7.26 -7.80 -1.79
C GLU A 58 -6.19 -7.16 -0.90
N SER A 59 -6.58 -6.77 0.33
CA SER A 59 -5.68 -6.22 1.34
C SER A 59 -4.66 -7.26 1.81
N ASP A 60 -5.09 -8.49 2.08
CA ASP A 60 -4.19 -9.59 2.45
C ASP A 60 -3.18 -9.90 1.35
N VAL A 61 -3.61 -9.92 0.08
CA VAL A 61 -2.70 -10.13 -1.07
C VAL A 61 -1.62 -9.05 -1.12
N PHE A 62 -2.02 -7.77 -1.01
CA PHE A 62 -1.05 -6.67 -1.04
C PHE A 62 -0.16 -6.65 0.21
N SER A 63 -0.69 -6.98 1.38
CA SER A 63 0.12 -7.08 2.60
C SER A 63 1.21 -8.16 2.48
N ARG A 64 0.91 -9.29 1.84
CA ARG A 64 1.92 -10.33 1.55
C ARG A 64 2.96 -9.86 0.52
N GLU A 65 2.54 -9.10 -0.50
CA GLU A 65 3.46 -8.46 -1.47
C GLU A 65 4.46 -7.54 -0.76
N VAL A 66 3.97 -6.69 0.17
CA VAL A 66 4.81 -5.80 0.98
C VAL A 66 5.80 -6.60 1.82
N GLN A 67 5.33 -7.62 2.55
CA GLN A 67 6.18 -8.44 3.42
C GLN A 67 7.30 -9.11 2.60
N ALA A 68 6.96 -9.80 1.52
CA ALA A 68 7.92 -10.49 0.68
C ALA A 68 8.95 -9.54 0.06
N SER A 69 8.51 -8.34 -0.35
CA SER A 69 9.41 -7.34 -0.94
C SER A 69 10.40 -6.77 0.08
N MET A 70 9.96 -6.55 1.32
CA MET A 70 10.82 -6.04 2.39
C MET A 70 11.85 -7.07 2.83
N GLU A 71 11.44 -8.33 3.00
CA GLU A 71 12.34 -9.44 3.32
C GLU A 71 13.42 -9.64 2.25
N ALA A 72 13.08 -9.50 0.97
CA ALA A 72 14.03 -9.61 -0.13
C ALA A 72 15.02 -8.42 -0.21
N ALA A 73 14.76 -7.33 0.51
CA ALA A 73 15.59 -6.12 0.53
C ALA A 73 16.45 -5.98 1.80
N GLU A 74 16.40 -6.96 2.70
CA GLU A 74 17.32 -7.15 3.83
C GLU A 74 18.58 -7.91 3.41
#